data_AF-A0A956BH53-F1
#
_entry.id   AF-A0A956BH53-F1
#
_cell.length_a   1.000
_cell.length_b   1.000
_cell.length_c   1.000
_cell.angle_alpha   90.00
_cell.angle_beta   90.00
_cell.angle_gamma   90.00
#
_symmetry.space_group_name_H-M   'P 1'
#
loop_
_entity.id
_entity.type
_entity.pdbx_description
1 polymer ?
#
loop_
_entity_poly.entity_id
_entity_poly.type
_entity_poly.pdbx_seq_one_letter_code
_entity_poly.pdbx_strand_id
1 'polypeptide(L)'
;SACTSDDGEYVRVQESVSSIARVAAFEDIADLLWRNDATPDGDDFFDARAIYAVGEGLDSRVQRREDEHYPPVMSGNDVLSCGDEGVPAMDPDRCVGPAQILPILNEAFQGGIAGEDPEVNSARIEAALLWFFYVSSYKEGTTCASVAKDCDSSWAYYNGGFQLDGAIGLAGYVRELDPVAHENAFNAVLGLRCWRELDTAEPASDTILQGYALDQLDRALLNGVARIVADRLAQMTNHSGVDRDADWAFLQILGPVLDREAADRDSAAAARLSTAWALDADDVDVRAVIDDLAEVFPCP
;
A
#
# COMPACT_ATOMS: atom_id res chain seq x y z
N SER A 1 23.30 21.89 -3.44
CA SER A 1 24.14 20.98 -4.24
C SER A 1 23.24 20.29 -5.24
N ALA A 2 23.74 19.88 -6.41
CA ALA A 2 22.97 19.03 -7.32
C ALA A 2 22.86 17.62 -6.72
N CYS A 3 21.71 17.00 -6.89
CA CYS A 3 21.39 15.66 -6.42
C CYS A 3 21.73 14.61 -7.47
N THR A 4 22.07 13.39 -7.04
CA THR A 4 22.35 12.31 -7.97
C THR A 4 21.11 11.89 -8.77
N SER A 5 19.90 12.13 -8.25
CA SER A 5 18.62 11.88 -8.94
C SER A 5 18.08 13.08 -9.74
N ASP A 6 18.86 14.16 -9.91
CA ASP A 6 18.43 15.33 -10.71
C ASP A 6 18.30 15.02 -12.22
N ASP A 7 18.86 13.90 -12.69
CA ASP A 7 18.72 13.42 -14.06
C ASP A 7 17.42 12.64 -14.32
N GLY A 8 16.58 12.48 -13.28
CA GLY A 8 15.31 11.76 -13.35
C GLY A 8 15.45 10.25 -13.13
N GLU A 9 16.62 9.74 -12.75
CA GLU A 9 16.82 8.33 -12.45
C GLU A 9 16.98 8.07 -10.93
N TYR A 10 16.40 6.97 -10.47
CA TYR A 10 16.63 6.48 -9.12
C TYR A 10 17.99 5.81 -9.03
N VAL A 11 18.86 6.34 -8.15
CA VAL A 11 20.19 5.78 -7.88
C VAL A 11 20.23 5.11 -6.51
N ARG A 12 20.40 3.79 -6.55
CA ARG A 12 20.38 2.92 -5.37
C ARG A 12 21.51 3.23 -4.40
N VAL A 13 21.23 3.10 -3.11
CA VAL A 13 22.21 3.10 -2.03
C VAL A 13 22.94 1.76 -1.96
N GLN A 14 22.24 0.64 -2.18
CA GLN A 14 22.77 -0.71 -2.17
C GLN A 14 22.55 -1.44 -3.50
N GLU A 15 23.46 -2.36 -3.82
CA GLU A 15 23.35 -3.17 -5.03
C GLU A 15 22.11 -4.07 -5.01
N SER A 16 21.80 -4.64 -3.83
CA SER A 16 20.68 -5.57 -3.63
C SER A 16 19.60 -4.95 -2.74
N VAL A 17 18.36 -5.01 -3.22
CA VAL A 17 17.17 -4.43 -2.56
C VAL A 17 16.12 -5.53 -2.41
N SER A 18 16.01 -6.11 -1.21
CA SER A 18 15.14 -7.28 -0.97
C SER A 18 13.65 -7.02 -1.26
N SER A 19 13.20 -5.77 -1.16
CA SER A 19 11.79 -5.40 -1.40
C SER A 19 11.38 -5.58 -2.86
N ILE A 20 12.32 -5.56 -3.82
CA ILE A 20 12.05 -5.87 -5.23
C ILE A 20 11.45 -7.27 -5.37
N ALA A 21 12.03 -8.26 -4.69
CA ALA A 21 11.53 -9.64 -4.72
C ALA A 21 10.15 -9.78 -4.07
N ARG A 22 9.80 -8.92 -3.10
CA ARG A 22 8.46 -8.93 -2.47
C ARG A 22 7.39 -8.39 -3.40
N VAL A 23 7.71 -7.37 -4.20
CA VAL A 23 6.78 -6.87 -5.21
C VAL A 23 6.66 -7.86 -6.38
N ALA A 24 7.75 -8.49 -6.79
CA ALA A 24 7.68 -9.58 -7.78
C ALA A 24 6.80 -10.76 -7.29
N ALA A 25 6.91 -11.14 -6.01
CA ALA A 25 6.06 -12.17 -5.42
C ALA A 25 4.56 -11.78 -5.44
N PHE A 26 4.21 -10.49 -5.36
CA PHE A 26 2.83 -10.05 -5.55
C PHE A 26 2.34 -10.25 -6.98
N GLU A 27 3.19 -10.01 -7.99
CA GLU A 27 2.85 -10.30 -9.39
C GLU A 27 2.66 -11.81 -9.61
N ASP A 28 3.52 -12.64 -9.04
CA ASP A 28 3.38 -14.10 -9.13
C ASP A 28 2.10 -14.61 -8.45
N ILE A 29 1.70 -14.00 -7.32
CA ILE A 29 0.42 -14.26 -6.66
C ILE A 29 -0.76 -13.78 -7.52
N ALA A 30 -0.62 -12.62 -8.17
CA ALA A 30 -1.65 -12.04 -9.02
C ALA A 30 -2.02 -12.99 -10.17
N ASP A 31 -1.00 -13.54 -10.83
CA ASP A 31 -1.15 -14.43 -11.98
C ASP A 31 -1.86 -15.75 -11.62
N LEU A 32 -1.75 -16.21 -10.37
CA LEU A 32 -2.48 -17.37 -9.87
C LEU A 32 -3.92 -17.05 -9.46
N LEU A 33 -4.15 -15.84 -8.95
CA LEU A 33 -5.40 -15.44 -8.31
C LEU A 33 -6.21 -14.48 -9.19
N TRP A 34 -6.13 -13.17 -8.97
CA TRP A 34 -7.07 -12.20 -9.56
C TRP A 34 -6.77 -11.86 -11.04
N ARG A 35 -5.66 -12.32 -11.62
CA ARG A 35 -5.39 -12.24 -13.06
C ARG A 35 -5.53 -13.58 -13.77
N ASN A 36 -5.97 -14.61 -13.06
CA ASN A 36 -6.30 -15.89 -13.66
C ASN A 36 -7.57 -15.72 -14.52
N ASP A 37 -7.47 -16.01 -15.82
CA ASP A 37 -8.62 -15.95 -16.74
C ASP A 37 -9.73 -16.97 -16.37
N ALA A 38 -9.41 -17.95 -15.53
CA ALA A 38 -10.35 -18.88 -14.92
C ALA A 38 -10.55 -18.56 -13.43
N THR A 39 -11.67 -18.99 -12.86
CA THR A 39 -11.86 -18.98 -11.40
C THR A 39 -10.73 -19.76 -10.72
N PRO A 40 -9.93 -19.13 -9.83
CA PRO A 40 -8.86 -19.81 -9.12
C PRO A 40 -9.40 -20.95 -8.26
N ASP A 41 -8.71 -22.08 -8.27
CA ASP A 41 -9.08 -23.22 -7.43
C ASP A 41 -8.24 -23.29 -6.14
N GLY A 42 -8.52 -24.28 -5.29
CA GLY A 42 -7.83 -24.42 -4.00
C GLY A 42 -6.32 -24.66 -4.13
N ASP A 43 -5.85 -25.26 -5.22
CA ASP A 43 -4.42 -25.46 -5.47
C ASP A 43 -3.76 -24.13 -5.87
N ASP A 44 -4.43 -23.29 -6.67
CA ASP A 44 -3.94 -21.92 -6.98
C ASP A 44 -3.73 -21.09 -5.70
N PHE A 45 -4.68 -21.14 -4.76
CA PHE A 45 -4.53 -20.48 -3.46
C PHE A 45 -3.44 -21.07 -2.58
N PHE A 46 -3.25 -22.39 -2.63
CA PHE A 46 -2.19 -23.06 -1.88
C PHE A 46 -0.80 -22.62 -2.39
N ASP A 47 -0.62 -22.56 -3.71
CA ASP A 47 0.61 -22.13 -4.35
C ASP A 47 0.87 -20.62 -4.13
N ALA A 48 -0.17 -19.79 -4.24
CA ALA A 48 -0.08 -18.37 -3.90
C ALA A 48 0.32 -18.14 -2.43
N ARG A 49 -0.23 -18.93 -1.50
CA ARG A 49 0.17 -18.88 -0.08
C ARG A 49 1.62 -19.28 0.11
N ALA A 50 2.12 -20.27 -0.64
CA ALA A 50 3.51 -20.68 -0.58
C ALA A 50 4.47 -19.56 -1.03
N ILE A 51 4.10 -18.80 -2.08
CA ILE A 51 4.85 -17.61 -2.53
C ILE A 51 4.82 -16.52 -1.45
N TYR A 52 3.64 -16.23 -0.87
CA TYR A 52 3.48 -15.26 0.21
C TYR A 52 4.35 -15.57 1.44
N ALA A 53 4.41 -16.85 1.82
CA ALA A 53 5.08 -17.34 3.03
C ALA A 53 6.58 -17.67 2.86
N VAL A 54 7.20 -17.32 1.74
CA VAL A 54 8.65 -17.47 1.57
C VAL A 54 9.39 -16.74 2.69
N GLY A 55 10.43 -17.37 3.24
CA GLY A 55 11.24 -16.79 4.33
C GLY A 55 11.80 -15.41 3.96
N GLU A 56 11.68 -14.44 4.87
CA GLU A 56 11.99 -13.02 4.64
C GLU A 56 11.21 -12.32 3.50
N GLY A 57 10.16 -12.97 2.97
CA GLY A 57 9.25 -12.49 1.94
C GLY A 57 8.17 -11.53 2.45
N LEU A 58 6.96 -11.62 1.87
CA LEU A 58 5.82 -10.77 2.20
C LEU A 58 5.34 -11.03 3.64
N ASP A 59 5.08 -12.29 3.98
CA ASP A 59 4.54 -12.68 5.29
C ASP A 59 5.37 -12.17 6.46
N SER A 60 6.69 -12.38 6.40
CA SER A 60 7.64 -11.89 7.40
C SER A 60 7.49 -10.39 7.64
N ARG A 61 7.28 -9.59 6.59
CA ARG A 61 7.13 -8.13 6.71
C ARG A 61 5.74 -7.73 7.19
N VAL A 62 4.69 -8.37 6.70
CA VAL A 62 3.32 -8.13 7.14
C VAL A 62 3.18 -8.35 8.65
N GLN A 63 3.76 -9.42 9.20
CA GLN A 63 3.71 -9.75 10.64
C GLN A 63 4.26 -8.67 11.59
N ARG A 64 4.97 -7.66 11.08
CA ARG A 64 5.57 -6.58 11.88
C ARG A 64 5.42 -5.21 11.22
N ARG A 65 4.58 -5.07 10.19
CA ARG A 65 4.45 -3.81 9.47
C ARG A 65 3.73 -2.79 10.36
N GLU A 66 4.35 -1.63 10.48
CA GLU A 66 3.80 -0.48 11.21
C GLU A 66 3.40 0.60 10.22
N ASP A 67 2.41 1.39 10.60
CA ASP A 67 2.03 2.62 9.92
C ASP A 67 2.65 3.83 10.63
N GLU A 68 3.64 4.47 9.97
CA GLU A 68 4.38 5.60 10.52
C GLU A 68 3.59 6.92 10.59
N HIS A 69 2.33 6.91 10.13
CA HIS A 69 1.42 8.05 10.32
C HIS A 69 0.87 8.13 11.75
N TYR A 70 0.91 7.02 12.48
CA TYR A 70 0.49 6.95 13.88
C TYR A 70 1.70 7.02 14.80
N PRO A 71 1.56 7.59 16.02
CA PRO A 71 2.63 7.58 17.01
C PRO A 71 3.11 6.15 17.31
N PRO A 72 4.39 5.97 17.68
CA PRO A 72 4.89 4.65 18.07
C PRO A 72 4.16 4.14 19.33
N VAL A 73 4.02 2.81 19.42
CA VAL A 73 3.46 2.19 20.63
C VAL A 73 4.47 2.31 21.77
N MET A 74 4.03 2.86 22.90
CA MET A 74 4.90 3.15 24.05
C MET A 74 4.56 2.30 25.27
N SER A 75 5.58 1.86 26.01
CA SER A 75 5.47 1.38 27.39
C SER A 75 6.42 2.16 28.28
N GLY A 76 5.86 3.11 29.04
CA GLY A 76 6.67 4.10 29.75
C GLY A 76 7.48 4.95 28.77
N ASN A 77 8.81 4.82 28.80
CA ASN A 77 9.72 5.54 27.91
C ASN A 77 10.26 4.66 26.75
N ASP A 78 9.88 3.39 26.70
CA ASP A 78 10.37 2.44 25.71
C ASP A 78 9.38 2.33 24.53
N VAL A 79 9.92 2.36 23.31
CA VAL A 79 9.17 2.06 22.08
C VAL A 79 9.03 0.55 21.94
N LEU A 80 7.80 0.07 21.77
CA LEU A 80 7.49 -1.34 21.58
C LEU A 80 7.44 -1.71 20.10
N SER A 81 7.85 -2.94 19.78
CA SER A 81 7.80 -3.48 18.41
C SER A 81 6.43 -4.09 18.14
N CYS A 82 5.79 -3.72 17.02
CA CYS A 82 4.54 -4.34 16.60
C CYS A 82 4.68 -5.84 16.26
N GLY A 83 5.90 -6.36 16.11
CA GLY A 83 6.12 -7.81 15.98
C GLY A 83 6.03 -8.58 17.31
N ASP A 84 5.97 -7.88 18.45
CA ASP A 84 5.98 -8.51 19.77
C ASP A 84 4.56 -8.91 20.21
N GLU A 85 4.45 -10.03 20.91
CA GLU A 85 3.17 -10.55 21.39
C GLU A 85 2.42 -9.53 22.25
N GLY A 86 1.15 -9.28 21.91
CA GLY A 86 0.27 -8.35 22.63
C GLY A 86 0.39 -6.88 22.22
N VAL A 87 1.48 -6.47 21.56
CA VAL A 87 1.66 -5.08 21.10
C VAL A 87 0.66 -4.69 20.01
N PRO A 88 0.34 -5.54 19.01
CA PRO A 88 -0.66 -5.21 17.99
C PRO A 88 -2.05 -4.84 18.54
N ALA A 89 -2.43 -5.39 19.70
CA ALA A 89 -3.72 -5.10 20.32
C ALA A 89 -3.72 -3.77 21.11
N MET A 90 -2.54 -3.21 21.42
CA MET A 90 -2.43 -1.93 22.12
C MET A 90 -2.75 -0.75 21.20
N ASP A 91 -2.38 -0.86 19.93
CA ASP A 91 -2.64 0.13 18.90
C ASP A 91 -2.73 -0.54 17.51
N PRO A 92 -3.94 -0.99 17.11
CA PRO A 92 -4.15 -1.66 15.84
C PRO A 92 -3.83 -0.81 14.60
N ASP A 93 -3.97 0.52 14.69
CA ASP A 93 -3.72 1.42 13.56
C ASP A 93 -2.22 1.60 13.35
N ARG A 94 -1.45 1.80 14.42
CA ARG A 94 0.03 1.79 14.35
C ARG A 94 0.55 0.42 13.92
N CYS A 95 0.02 -0.67 14.48
CA CYS A 95 0.43 -2.04 14.19
C CYS A 95 -0.37 -2.68 13.06
N VAL A 96 -0.61 -1.93 11.99
CA VAL A 96 -1.52 -2.28 10.88
C VAL A 96 -1.26 -3.66 10.26
N GLY A 97 0.01 -4.06 10.12
CA GLY A 97 0.40 -5.33 9.55
C GLY A 97 -0.18 -6.53 10.33
N PRO A 98 0.28 -6.75 11.57
CA PRO A 98 -0.21 -7.87 12.38
C PRO A 98 -1.64 -7.71 12.89
N ALA A 99 -2.13 -6.48 13.12
CA ALA A 99 -3.45 -6.25 13.71
C ALA A 99 -4.60 -6.29 12.68
N GLN A 100 -4.34 -5.90 11.43
CA GLN A 100 -5.40 -5.70 10.43
C GLN A 100 -5.14 -6.49 9.13
N ILE A 101 -3.98 -6.30 8.50
CA ILE A 101 -3.66 -6.91 7.19
C ILE A 101 -3.49 -8.44 7.31
N LEU A 102 -2.75 -8.91 8.31
CA LEU A 102 -2.45 -10.33 8.50
C LEU A 102 -3.72 -11.18 8.74
N PRO A 103 -4.68 -10.78 9.59
CA PRO A 103 -5.97 -11.46 9.70
C PRO A 103 -6.70 -11.63 8.37
N ILE A 104 -6.78 -10.56 7.57
CA ILE A 104 -7.45 -10.58 6.25
C ILE A 104 -6.78 -11.61 5.33
N LEU A 105 -5.45 -11.56 5.21
CA LEU A 105 -4.71 -12.49 4.36
C LEU A 105 -4.87 -13.94 4.82
N ASN A 106 -4.75 -14.21 6.12
CA ASN A 106 -4.89 -15.56 6.65
C ASN A 106 -6.27 -16.16 6.39
N GLU A 107 -7.32 -15.38 6.61
CA GLU A 107 -8.70 -15.79 6.37
C GLU A 107 -8.94 -16.02 4.87
N ALA A 108 -8.52 -15.09 4.02
CA ALA A 108 -8.74 -15.17 2.59
C ALA A 108 -7.98 -16.33 1.94
N PHE A 109 -6.70 -16.55 2.30
CA PHE A 109 -5.97 -17.74 1.85
C PHE A 109 -6.62 -19.03 2.35
N GLN A 110 -7.12 -19.07 3.60
CA GLN A 110 -7.76 -20.27 4.14
C GLN A 110 -9.09 -20.57 3.42
N GLY A 111 -9.93 -19.57 3.20
CA GLY A 111 -11.20 -19.71 2.47
C GLY A 111 -10.97 -20.14 1.02
N GLY A 112 -10.04 -19.48 0.33
CA GLY A 112 -9.68 -19.85 -1.04
C GLY A 112 -9.16 -21.28 -1.18
N ILE A 113 -8.28 -21.75 -0.29
CA ILE A 113 -7.81 -23.15 -0.25
C ILE A 113 -8.99 -24.12 -0.02
N ALA A 114 -10.00 -23.72 0.75
CA ALA A 114 -11.21 -24.51 0.98
C ALA A 114 -12.20 -24.48 -0.20
N GLY A 115 -11.95 -23.66 -1.23
CA GLY A 115 -12.86 -23.44 -2.36
C GLY A 115 -14.07 -22.57 -2.01
N GLU A 116 -13.98 -21.77 -0.95
CA GLU A 116 -15.02 -20.83 -0.53
C GLU A 116 -14.78 -19.48 -1.23
N ASP A 117 -15.79 -18.99 -1.95
CA ASP A 117 -15.82 -17.68 -2.64
C ASP A 117 -14.45 -17.25 -3.24
N PRO A 118 -13.87 -18.03 -4.18
CA PRO A 118 -12.49 -17.84 -4.64
C PRO A 118 -12.23 -16.46 -5.26
N GLU A 119 -13.17 -15.89 -6.02
CA GLU A 119 -13.01 -14.55 -6.58
C GLU A 119 -12.98 -13.47 -5.47
N VAL A 120 -13.85 -13.60 -4.46
CA VAL A 120 -13.90 -12.69 -3.31
C VAL A 120 -12.63 -12.77 -2.49
N ASN A 121 -12.17 -13.98 -2.17
CA ASN A 121 -10.93 -14.17 -1.42
C ASN A 121 -9.68 -13.70 -2.19
N SER A 122 -9.66 -13.84 -3.52
CA SER A 122 -8.61 -13.27 -4.36
C SER A 122 -8.58 -11.74 -4.27
N ALA A 123 -9.75 -11.09 -4.37
CA ALA A 123 -9.87 -9.63 -4.27
C ALA A 123 -9.47 -9.10 -2.88
N ARG A 124 -9.77 -9.85 -1.81
CA ARG A 124 -9.33 -9.51 -0.44
C ARG A 124 -7.81 -9.55 -0.30
N ILE A 125 -7.15 -10.57 -0.88
CA ILE A 125 -5.69 -10.68 -0.88
C ILE A 125 -5.05 -9.53 -1.67
N GLU A 126 -5.59 -9.25 -2.86
CA GLU A 126 -5.15 -8.14 -3.70
C GLU A 126 -5.18 -6.81 -2.93
N ALA A 127 -6.33 -6.44 -2.36
CA ALA A 127 -6.50 -5.20 -1.61
C ALA A 127 -5.57 -5.12 -0.39
N ALA A 128 -5.44 -6.20 0.38
CA ALA A 128 -4.60 -6.25 1.56
C ALA A 128 -3.10 -6.09 1.24
N LEU A 129 -2.63 -6.66 0.12
CA LEU A 129 -1.24 -6.51 -0.32
C LEU A 129 -0.96 -5.12 -0.92
N LEU A 130 -1.93 -4.52 -1.63
CA LEU A 130 -1.81 -3.12 -2.07
C LEU A 130 -1.74 -2.15 -0.89
N TRP A 131 -2.56 -2.36 0.15
CA TRP A 131 -2.47 -1.62 1.41
C TRP A 131 -1.08 -1.79 2.05
N PHE A 132 -0.58 -3.02 2.13
CA PHE A 132 0.76 -3.29 2.65
C PHE A 132 1.84 -2.53 1.87
N PHE A 133 1.77 -2.45 0.53
CA PHE A 133 2.75 -1.72 -0.26
C PHE A 133 2.67 -0.20 -0.10
N TYR A 134 1.47 0.35 0.02
CA TYR A 134 1.28 1.76 0.36
C TYR A 134 1.98 2.11 1.68
N VAL A 135 1.64 1.41 2.77
CA VAL A 135 2.22 1.68 4.09
C VAL A 135 3.71 1.37 4.11
N SER A 136 4.16 0.32 3.41
CA SER A 136 5.59 -0.02 3.33
C SER A 136 6.40 1.06 2.62
N SER A 137 5.88 1.65 1.54
CA SER A 137 6.57 2.71 0.82
C SER A 137 6.81 3.92 1.72
N TYR A 138 5.79 4.34 2.46
CA TYR A 138 5.91 5.45 3.42
C TYR A 138 6.80 5.11 4.62
N LYS A 139 6.61 3.93 5.24
CA LYS A 139 7.41 3.51 6.40
C LYS A 139 8.90 3.50 6.11
N GLU A 140 9.30 2.89 5.00
CA GLU A 140 10.72 2.81 4.64
C GLU A 140 11.28 4.18 4.24
N GLY A 141 10.43 5.08 3.73
CA GLY A 141 10.80 6.47 3.52
C GLY A 141 11.10 7.20 4.83
N THR A 142 10.29 6.96 5.86
CA THR A 142 10.51 7.49 7.21
C THR A 142 11.77 6.92 7.85
N THR A 143 11.98 5.60 7.79
CA THR A 143 13.16 4.95 8.39
C THR A 143 14.45 5.21 7.63
N CYS A 144 14.38 5.68 6.38
CA CYS A 144 15.56 6.10 5.62
C CYS A 144 16.40 7.18 6.34
N ALA A 145 15.80 7.94 7.25
CA ALA A 145 16.52 8.89 8.10
C ALA A 145 17.63 8.27 8.95
N SER A 146 17.39 7.07 9.49
CA SER A 146 18.33 6.36 10.37
C SER A 146 18.98 5.14 9.70
N VAL A 147 18.45 4.74 8.54
CA VAL A 147 18.92 3.58 7.79
C VAL A 147 18.85 3.92 6.30
N ALA A 148 19.90 4.53 5.75
CA ALA A 148 19.87 5.07 4.38
C ALA A 148 19.42 4.08 3.28
N LYS A 149 19.68 2.77 3.43
CA LYS A 149 19.22 1.74 2.48
C LYS A 149 17.70 1.57 2.43
N ASP A 150 16.96 2.07 3.43
CA ASP A 150 15.50 1.98 3.45
C ASP A 150 14.87 2.93 2.42
N CYS A 151 15.60 3.95 1.93
CA CYS A 151 15.19 4.69 0.73
C CYS A 151 15.03 3.75 -0.49
N ASP A 152 15.95 2.78 -0.66
CA ASP A 152 15.83 1.80 -1.74
C ASP A 152 14.62 0.88 -1.52
N SER A 153 14.32 0.54 -0.26
CA SER A 153 13.11 -0.23 0.08
C SER A 153 11.84 0.57 -0.22
N SER A 154 11.80 1.87 0.07
CA SER A 154 10.66 2.76 -0.23
C SER A 154 10.37 2.79 -1.73
N TRP A 155 11.39 3.06 -2.54
CA TRP A 155 11.33 3.00 -4.00
C TRP A 155 10.85 1.63 -4.49
N ALA A 156 11.45 0.56 -3.98
CA ALA A 156 11.11 -0.79 -4.42
C ALA A 156 9.70 -1.23 -4.02
N TYR A 157 9.20 -0.87 -2.83
CA TYR A 157 7.80 -1.18 -2.46
C TYR A 157 6.78 -0.41 -3.29
N TYR A 158 7.13 0.81 -3.72
CA TYR A 158 6.24 1.58 -4.57
C TYR A 158 6.15 0.95 -5.97
N ASN A 159 7.28 0.80 -6.67
CA ASN A 159 7.26 0.46 -8.09
C ASN A 159 7.99 -0.81 -8.51
N GLY A 160 8.44 -1.63 -7.56
CA GLY A 160 9.16 -2.87 -7.85
C GLY A 160 10.62 -2.68 -8.27
N GLY A 161 11.21 -1.50 -8.06
CA GLY A 161 12.60 -1.24 -8.39
C GLY A 161 12.85 -0.91 -9.86
N PHE A 162 11.84 -0.37 -10.53
CA PHE A 162 11.91 0.13 -11.89
C PHE A 162 12.30 1.61 -11.93
N GLN A 163 12.74 2.09 -13.08
CA GLN A 163 12.79 3.52 -13.39
C GLN A 163 11.38 3.99 -13.82
N LEU A 164 11.22 5.29 -14.09
CA LEU A 164 9.92 5.90 -14.43
C LEU A 164 9.16 5.20 -15.56
N ASP A 165 9.86 4.59 -16.52
CA ASP A 165 9.25 3.94 -17.67
C ASP A 165 8.63 2.56 -17.37
N GLY A 166 8.87 2.00 -16.18
CA GLY A 166 8.37 0.70 -15.75
C GLY A 166 7.74 0.74 -14.35
N ALA A 167 6.81 -0.17 -14.11
CA ALA A 167 6.18 -0.33 -12.81
C ALA A 167 5.52 -1.71 -12.70
N ILE A 168 5.57 -2.28 -11.49
CA ILE A 168 4.77 -3.42 -11.04
C ILE A 168 4.25 -3.10 -9.62
N GLY A 169 3.44 -3.98 -9.04
CA GLY A 169 2.85 -3.80 -7.73
C GLY A 169 1.90 -2.62 -7.70
N LEU A 170 1.94 -1.86 -6.59
CA LEU A 170 1.12 -0.65 -6.41
C LEU A 170 1.29 0.34 -7.57
N ALA A 171 2.53 0.67 -7.97
CA ALA A 171 2.75 1.59 -9.06
C ALA A 171 2.30 1.05 -10.43
N GLY A 172 2.22 -0.28 -10.60
CA GLY A 172 1.67 -0.90 -11.82
C GLY A 172 0.24 -0.44 -12.07
N TYR A 173 -0.61 -0.56 -11.03
CA TYR A 173 -2.00 -0.08 -11.06
C TYR A 173 -2.06 1.43 -11.29
N VAL A 174 -1.29 2.21 -10.52
CA VAL A 174 -1.30 3.68 -10.65
C VAL A 174 -0.90 4.11 -12.06
N ARG A 175 0.14 3.51 -12.63
CA ARG A 175 0.65 3.84 -13.98
C ARG A 175 -0.36 3.50 -15.07
N GLU A 176 -1.08 2.39 -14.94
CA GLU A 176 -2.11 2.00 -15.89
C GLU A 176 -3.30 2.97 -15.87
N LEU A 177 -3.74 3.38 -14.68
CA LEU A 177 -4.90 4.24 -14.50
C LEU A 177 -4.60 5.72 -14.75
N ASP A 178 -3.48 6.21 -14.25
CA ASP A 178 -3.08 7.62 -14.28
C ASP A 178 -1.54 7.74 -14.37
N PRO A 179 -0.97 7.73 -15.59
CA PRO A 179 0.48 7.87 -15.79
C PRO A 179 1.08 9.13 -15.15
N VAL A 180 0.29 10.20 -15.01
CA VAL A 180 0.75 11.45 -14.37
C VAL A 180 0.83 11.27 -12.85
N ALA A 181 -0.13 10.58 -12.23
CA ALA A 181 -0.04 10.20 -10.82
C ALA A 181 1.17 9.31 -10.55
N HIS A 182 1.48 8.38 -11.46
CA HIS A 182 2.69 7.56 -11.38
C HIS A 182 3.97 8.40 -11.46
N GLU A 183 4.06 9.33 -12.43
CA GLU A 183 5.18 10.24 -12.56
C GLU A 183 5.38 11.08 -11.29
N ASN A 184 4.30 11.61 -10.71
CA ASN A 184 4.35 12.40 -9.49
C ASN A 184 4.84 11.58 -8.28
N ALA A 185 4.36 10.35 -8.11
CA ALA A 185 4.82 9.47 -7.04
C ALA A 185 6.27 9.02 -7.23
N PHE A 186 6.70 8.74 -8.48
CA PHE A 186 8.10 8.46 -8.78
C PHE A 186 8.98 9.68 -8.46
N ASN A 187 8.58 10.89 -8.86
CA ASN A 187 9.30 12.12 -8.55
C ASN A 187 9.37 12.39 -7.04
N ALA A 188 8.33 12.04 -6.27
CA ALA A 188 8.37 12.15 -4.82
C ALA A 188 9.38 11.15 -4.19
N VAL A 189 9.49 9.93 -4.73
CA VAL A 189 10.54 8.97 -4.36
C VAL A 189 11.94 9.52 -4.66
N LEU A 190 12.13 10.15 -5.83
CA LEU A 190 13.39 10.85 -6.15
C LEU A 190 13.68 11.99 -5.17
N GLY A 191 12.66 12.76 -4.79
CA GLY A 191 12.76 13.84 -3.81
C GLY A 191 13.24 13.33 -2.44
N LEU A 192 12.68 12.20 -1.98
CA LEU A 192 13.12 11.53 -0.75
C LEU A 192 14.57 11.06 -0.86
N ARG A 193 14.93 10.39 -1.96
CA ARG A 193 16.31 9.93 -2.19
C ARG A 193 17.29 11.11 -2.19
N CYS A 194 16.85 12.22 -2.80
CA CYS A 194 17.63 13.42 -2.92
C CYS A 194 17.87 14.09 -1.57
N TRP A 195 16.82 14.26 -0.76
CA TRP A 195 16.97 14.75 0.61
C TRP A 195 18.01 13.92 1.38
N ARG A 196 17.91 12.58 1.32
CA ARG A 196 18.84 11.72 2.05
C ARG A 196 20.28 11.85 1.58
N GLU A 197 20.52 12.15 0.31
CA GLU A 197 21.86 12.41 -0.20
C GLU A 197 22.43 13.74 0.28
N LEU A 198 21.60 14.79 0.28
CA LEU A 198 22.00 16.13 0.68
C LEU A 198 22.33 16.20 2.18
N ASP A 199 21.60 15.45 3.00
CA ASP A 199 21.86 15.30 4.42
C ASP A 199 22.67 14.02 4.68
N THR A 200 23.98 14.13 4.81
CA THR A 200 24.86 12.97 5.04
C THR A 200 24.98 12.57 6.52
N ALA A 201 24.25 13.21 7.44
CA ALA A 201 24.30 12.86 8.86
C ALA A 201 23.68 11.46 9.10
N GLU A 202 24.12 10.78 10.17
CA GLU A 202 23.59 9.48 10.58
C GLU A 202 23.36 9.45 12.11
N PRO A 203 22.10 9.51 12.59
CA PRO A 203 20.87 9.72 11.81
C PRO A 203 20.83 11.08 11.11
N ALA A 204 19.97 11.20 10.09
CA ALA A 204 19.69 12.45 9.38
C ALA A 204 19.31 13.57 10.36
N SER A 205 19.78 14.78 10.07
CA SER A 205 19.67 15.97 10.93
C SER A 205 18.76 17.06 10.36
N ASP A 206 18.54 17.09 9.04
CA ASP A 206 17.61 18.00 8.36
C ASP A 206 16.20 17.40 8.34
N THR A 207 15.57 17.42 9.51
CA THR A 207 14.21 16.90 9.71
C THR A 207 13.14 17.75 9.03
N ILE A 208 13.44 19.01 8.69
CA ILE A 208 12.50 19.88 7.97
C ILE A 208 12.40 19.45 6.51
N LEU A 209 13.54 19.30 5.83
CA LEU A 209 13.54 18.85 4.44
C LEU A 209 13.06 17.39 4.33
N GLN A 210 13.33 16.56 5.34
CA GLN A 210 12.73 15.23 5.45
C GLN A 210 11.20 15.31 5.44
N GLY A 211 10.63 16.17 6.30
CA GLY A 211 9.19 16.33 6.40
C GLY A 211 8.55 16.75 5.08
N TYR A 212 9.20 17.64 4.32
CA TYR A 212 8.72 18.01 2.98
C TYR A 212 8.79 16.85 1.98
N ALA A 213 9.85 16.05 2.00
CA ALA A 213 9.96 14.89 1.12
C ALA A 213 8.92 13.81 1.45
N LEU A 214 8.67 13.56 2.74
CA LEU A 214 7.66 12.60 3.19
C LEU A 214 6.23 13.06 2.89
N ASP A 215 5.91 14.34 3.10
CA ASP A 215 4.60 14.91 2.75
C ASP A 215 4.33 14.82 1.25
N GLN A 216 5.33 15.06 0.40
CA GLN A 216 5.20 14.87 -1.05
C GLN A 216 4.99 13.40 -1.43
N LEU A 217 5.75 12.49 -0.82
CA LEU A 217 5.61 11.05 -1.05
C LEU A 217 4.22 10.57 -0.64
N ASP A 218 3.76 10.92 0.56
CA ASP A 218 2.48 10.46 1.08
C ASP A 218 1.30 10.96 0.23
N ARG A 219 1.30 12.25 -0.13
CA ARG A 219 0.28 12.82 -1.01
C ARG A 219 0.20 12.12 -2.36
N ALA A 220 1.36 11.81 -2.95
CA ALA A 220 1.41 11.14 -4.25
C ALA A 220 0.97 9.68 -4.16
N LEU A 221 1.37 8.97 -3.10
CA LEU A 221 0.92 7.60 -2.83
C LEU A 221 -0.60 7.55 -2.60
N LEU A 222 -1.14 8.42 -1.75
CA LEU A 222 -2.57 8.50 -1.45
C LEU A 222 -3.41 8.89 -2.67
N ASN A 223 -2.91 9.81 -3.52
CA ASN A 223 -3.55 10.08 -4.80
C ASN A 223 -3.59 8.82 -5.68
N GLY A 224 -2.50 8.06 -5.76
CA GLY A 224 -2.45 6.78 -6.48
C GLY A 224 -3.45 5.75 -5.94
N VAL A 225 -3.51 5.57 -4.62
CA VAL A 225 -4.50 4.66 -3.97
C VAL A 225 -5.93 5.13 -4.25
N ALA A 226 -6.21 6.43 -4.15
CA ALA A 226 -7.52 6.98 -4.47
C ALA A 226 -7.94 6.72 -5.93
N ARG A 227 -7.00 6.76 -6.89
CA ARG A 227 -7.27 6.37 -8.29
C ARG A 227 -7.67 4.90 -8.41
N ILE A 228 -6.99 4.01 -7.70
CA ILE A 228 -7.30 2.56 -7.69
C ILE A 228 -8.70 2.32 -7.11
N VAL A 229 -9.02 2.96 -5.98
CA VAL A 229 -10.34 2.84 -5.34
C VAL A 229 -11.43 3.39 -6.26
N ALA A 230 -11.23 4.56 -6.87
CA ALA A 230 -12.19 5.16 -7.78
C ALA A 230 -12.43 4.31 -9.05
N ASP A 231 -11.37 3.73 -9.59
CA ASP A 231 -11.47 2.83 -10.75
C ASP A 231 -12.23 1.55 -10.40
N ARG A 232 -11.89 0.90 -9.28
CA ARG A 232 -12.61 -0.31 -8.82
C ARG A 232 -14.10 -0.04 -8.57
N LEU A 233 -14.43 1.12 -7.99
CA LEU A 233 -15.82 1.58 -7.85
C LEU A 233 -16.53 1.70 -9.21
N ALA A 234 -15.86 2.24 -10.23
CA ALA A 234 -16.42 2.34 -11.57
C ALA A 234 -16.61 0.96 -12.22
N GLN A 235 -15.64 0.05 -12.06
CA GLN A 235 -15.75 -1.33 -12.55
C GLN A 235 -16.93 -2.07 -11.92
N MET A 236 -17.12 -1.94 -10.60
CA MET A 236 -18.22 -2.55 -9.85
C MET A 236 -19.60 -2.22 -10.43
N THR A 237 -19.78 -1.04 -11.04
CA THR A 237 -21.07 -0.66 -11.67
C THR A 237 -21.40 -1.45 -12.94
N ASN A 238 -20.38 -2.05 -13.57
CA ASN A 238 -20.51 -2.87 -14.77
C ASN A 238 -20.53 -4.37 -14.47
N HIS A 239 -20.15 -4.76 -13.25
CA HIS A 239 -20.13 -6.14 -12.80
C HIS A 239 -21.42 -6.53 -12.07
N SER A 240 -21.66 -7.83 -11.94
CA SER A 240 -22.83 -8.39 -11.25
C SER A 240 -22.50 -9.75 -10.66
N GLY A 241 -23.27 -10.19 -9.66
CA GLY A 241 -22.99 -11.47 -8.98
C GLY A 241 -21.61 -11.47 -8.33
N VAL A 242 -20.91 -12.60 -8.42
CA VAL A 242 -19.63 -12.81 -7.71
C VAL A 242 -18.55 -11.78 -8.07
N ASP A 243 -18.50 -11.30 -9.32
CA ASP A 243 -17.52 -10.27 -9.72
C ASP A 243 -17.76 -8.96 -8.99
N ARG A 244 -19.03 -8.58 -8.81
CA ARG A 244 -19.41 -7.39 -8.04
C ARG A 244 -19.14 -7.58 -6.55
N ASP A 245 -19.38 -8.78 -6.02
CA ASP A 245 -19.09 -9.10 -4.62
C ASP A 245 -17.58 -9.04 -4.35
N ALA A 246 -16.75 -9.49 -5.30
CA ALA A 246 -15.30 -9.41 -5.25
C ALA A 246 -14.80 -7.96 -5.31
N ASP A 247 -15.35 -7.14 -6.22
CA ASP A 247 -15.03 -5.71 -6.27
C ASP A 247 -15.40 -5.00 -4.96
N TRP A 248 -16.56 -5.33 -4.37
CA TRP A 248 -16.96 -4.74 -3.11
C TRP A 248 -16.06 -5.18 -1.95
N ALA A 249 -15.67 -6.45 -1.88
CA ALA A 249 -14.74 -6.95 -0.87
C ALA A 249 -13.36 -6.27 -0.97
N PHE A 250 -12.88 -6.00 -2.19
CA PHE A 250 -11.69 -5.18 -2.41
C PHE A 250 -11.86 -3.78 -1.83
N LEU A 251 -12.97 -3.12 -2.16
CA LEU A 251 -13.27 -1.74 -1.76
C LEU A 251 -13.44 -1.58 -0.25
N GLN A 252 -14.03 -2.57 0.43
CA GLN A 252 -14.17 -2.57 1.89
C GLN A 252 -12.83 -2.67 2.63
N ILE A 253 -11.75 -3.09 1.95
CA ILE A 253 -10.40 -3.13 2.51
C ILE A 253 -9.62 -1.89 2.11
N LEU A 254 -9.53 -1.59 0.81
CA LEU A 254 -8.67 -0.51 0.32
C LEU A 254 -9.29 0.89 0.47
N GLY A 255 -10.62 1.01 0.46
CA GLY A 255 -11.32 2.29 0.66
C GLY A 255 -11.00 2.94 2.01
N PRO A 256 -11.18 2.24 3.15
CA PRO A 256 -10.89 2.78 4.49
C PRO A 256 -9.44 3.20 4.72
N VAL A 257 -8.48 2.73 3.91
CA VAL A 257 -7.07 3.18 3.97
C VAL A 257 -6.94 4.70 3.79
N LEU A 258 -7.89 5.31 3.08
CA LEU A 258 -7.94 6.74 2.80
C LEU A 258 -8.58 7.57 3.93
N ASP A 259 -9.29 6.94 4.88
CA ASP A 259 -10.13 7.65 5.85
C ASP A 259 -9.33 8.59 6.75
N ARG A 260 -8.11 8.20 7.16
CA ARG A 260 -7.23 9.03 8.00
C ARG A 260 -6.91 10.36 7.31
N GLU A 261 -6.34 10.30 6.12
CA GLU A 261 -5.97 11.51 5.38
C GLU A 261 -7.22 12.30 4.97
N ALA A 262 -8.30 11.62 4.61
CA ALA A 262 -9.56 12.28 4.31
C ALA A 262 -10.04 13.11 5.51
N ALA A 263 -9.96 12.57 6.73
CA ALA A 263 -10.38 13.27 7.94
C ALA A 263 -9.53 14.51 8.22
N ASP A 264 -8.22 14.43 7.94
CA ASP A 264 -7.29 15.55 8.10
C ASP A 264 -7.52 16.66 7.07
N ARG A 265 -7.91 16.31 5.83
CA ARG A 265 -8.18 17.28 4.74
C ARG A 265 -9.58 17.87 4.78
N ASP A 266 -10.58 17.00 4.88
CA ASP A 266 -12.01 17.36 4.93
C ASP A 266 -12.79 16.32 5.74
N SER A 267 -12.93 16.59 7.04
CA SER A 267 -13.73 15.77 7.96
C SER A 267 -15.17 15.47 7.50
N ALA A 268 -15.80 16.35 6.70
CA ALA A 268 -17.16 16.11 6.22
C ALA A 268 -17.18 15.13 5.05
N ALA A 269 -16.22 15.22 4.13
CA ALA A 269 -16.03 14.23 3.07
C ALA A 269 -15.60 12.88 3.64
N ALA A 270 -14.66 12.87 4.60
CA ALA A 270 -14.23 11.67 5.30
C ALA A 270 -15.39 10.90 5.96
N ALA A 271 -16.30 11.62 6.63
CA ALA A 271 -17.48 11.00 7.23
C ALA A 271 -18.40 10.34 6.19
N ARG A 272 -18.52 10.92 4.98
CA ARG A 272 -19.29 10.34 3.87
C ARG A 272 -18.61 9.09 3.32
N LEU A 273 -17.30 9.15 3.06
CA LEU A 273 -16.50 8.01 2.60
C LEU A 273 -16.59 6.84 3.60
N SER A 274 -16.31 7.10 4.87
CA SER A 274 -16.36 6.09 5.93
C SER A 274 -17.76 5.47 6.09
N THR A 275 -18.82 6.28 5.93
CA THR A 275 -20.19 5.76 5.90
C THR A 275 -20.41 4.85 4.69
N ALA A 276 -19.91 5.23 3.50
CA ALA A 276 -20.09 4.45 2.29
C ALA A 276 -19.44 3.06 2.39
N TRP A 277 -18.24 2.95 2.98
CA TRP A 277 -17.54 1.67 3.16
C TRP A 277 -18.26 0.70 4.10
N ALA A 278 -19.11 1.21 4.98
CA ALA A 278 -19.89 0.42 5.92
C ALA A 278 -21.25 -0.05 5.36
N LEU A 279 -21.62 0.35 4.14
CA LEU A 279 -22.86 -0.07 3.49
C LEU A 279 -22.73 -1.43 2.80
N ASP A 280 -23.87 -1.97 2.36
CA ASP A 280 -23.89 -3.05 1.37
C ASP A 280 -23.67 -2.45 -0.04
N ALA A 281 -23.09 -3.23 -0.95
CA ALA A 281 -22.76 -2.78 -2.31
C ALA A 281 -23.95 -2.18 -3.10
N ASP A 282 -25.18 -2.59 -2.77
CA ASP A 282 -26.42 -2.10 -3.39
C ASP A 282 -26.85 -0.71 -2.89
N ASP A 283 -26.37 -0.28 -1.73
CA ASP A 283 -26.77 0.97 -1.08
C ASP A 283 -25.77 2.12 -1.30
N VAL A 284 -24.62 1.83 -1.92
CA VAL A 284 -23.55 2.81 -2.15
C VAL A 284 -23.87 3.71 -3.34
N ASP A 285 -23.87 5.03 -3.13
CA ASP A 285 -23.86 6.01 -4.22
C ASP A 285 -22.43 6.12 -4.80
N VAL A 286 -22.12 5.20 -5.72
CA VAL A 286 -20.80 5.09 -6.34
C VAL A 286 -20.30 6.42 -6.91
N ARG A 287 -21.17 7.19 -7.55
CA ARG A 287 -20.78 8.45 -8.17
C ARG A 287 -20.41 9.49 -7.12
N ALA A 288 -21.19 9.61 -6.04
CA ALA A 288 -20.88 10.51 -4.95
C ALA A 288 -19.55 10.16 -4.27
N VAL A 289 -19.27 8.87 -4.08
CA VAL A 289 -18.00 8.41 -3.51
C VAL A 289 -16.81 8.75 -4.40
N ILE A 290 -16.91 8.53 -5.73
CA ILE A 290 -15.87 8.92 -6.68
C ILE A 290 -15.64 10.44 -6.68
N ASP A 291 -16.72 11.23 -6.65
CA ASP A 291 -16.64 12.69 -6.58
C ASP A 291 -15.93 13.15 -5.28
N ASP A 292 -16.27 12.56 -4.12
CA ASP A 292 -15.62 12.84 -2.83
C ASP A 292 -14.13 12.46 -2.85
N LEU A 293 -13.77 11.31 -3.43
CA LEU A 293 -12.36 10.89 -3.59
C LEU A 293 -11.57 11.89 -4.43
N ALA A 294 -12.14 12.37 -5.54
CA ALA A 294 -11.48 13.32 -6.42
C ALA A 294 -11.29 14.71 -5.77
N GLU A 295 -12.22 15.13 -4.91
CA GLU A 295 -12.12 16.37 -4.16
C GLU A 295 -11.06 16.31 -3.05
N VAL A 296 -11.03 15.21 -2.28
CA VAL A 296 -10.12 15.04 -1.14
C VAL A 296 -8.69 14.70 -1.57
N PHE A 297 -8.53 13.94 -2.65
CA PHE A 297 -7.24 13.47 -3.16
C PHE A 297 -6.94 14.01 -4.56
N PRO A 298 -6.83 15.35 -4.72
CA PRO A 298 -6.51 15.93 -6.01
C PRO A 298 -5.11 15.49 -6.47
N CYS A 299 -4.84 15.64 -7.76
CA CYS A 299 -3.48 15.50 -8.27
C CYS A 299 -2.56 16.50 -7.54
N PRO A 300 -1.46 16.05 -6.91
CA PRO A 300 -0.59 16.90 -6.10
C PRO A 300 0.14 17.98 -6.90
#